data_AF-A0AAD7YB54-F1
#
_entry.id   AF-A0AAD7YB54-F1
#
_cell.length_a   1.000
_cell.length_b   1.000
_cell.length_c   1.000
_cell.angle_alpha   90.00
_cell.angle_beta   90.00
_cell.angle_gamma   90.00
#
_symmetry.space_group_name_H-M   'P 1'
#
loop_
_entity.id
_entity.type
_entity.pdbx_description
1 polymer ?
#
loop_
_entity_poly.entity_id
_entity_poly.type
_entity_poly.pdbx_seq_one_letter_code
_entity_poly.pdbx_strand_id
1 'polypeptide(L)'
;MLELAIDLVKKKQLSAREAARQFAIPKQTIINKVNNSHTKFVGCPTRLSANEETKFIKVLIAAGEFGCPLSKLDLRLVVFEYLKKNGRENIFNGKPPGKAWVDNFLSRHSSDLTVRSTQNIKKNQG
;
A
#
# COMPACT_ATOMS: atom_id res chain seq x y z
N MET A 1 -26.27 1.87 0.26
CA MET A 1 -27.07 1.69 -0.98
C MET A 1 -26.46 0.65 -1.93
N LEU A 2 -25.22 0.84 -2.41
CA LEU A 2 -24.58 -0.11 -3.34
C LEU A 2 -24.36 -1.51 -2.74
N GLU A 3 -23.83 -1.60 -1.53
CA GLU A 3 -23.56 -2.88 -0.86
C GLU A 3 -24.83 -3.70 -0.64
N LEU A 4 -25.92 -3.02 -0.28
CA LEU A 4 -27.24 -3.61 -0.06
C LEU A 4 -27.81 -4.20 -1.37
N ALA A 5 -27.68 -3.47 -2.48
CA ALA A 5 -28.08 -3.98 -3.81
C ALA A 5 -27.27 -5.22 -4.23
N ILE A 6 -25.97 -5.26 -3.92
CA ILE A 6 -25.10 -6.41 -4.22
C ILE A 6 -25.49 -7.62 -3.39
N ASP A 7 -25.77 -7.43 -2.11
CA ASP A 7 -26.14 -8.51 -1.19
C ASP A 7 -27.49 -9.16 -1.58
N LEU A 8 -28.50 -8.35 -1.93
CA LEU A 8 -29.80 -8.84 -2.38
C LEU A 8 -29.71 -9.67 -3.68
N VAL A 9 -28.86 -9.23 -4.62
CA VAL A 9 -28.61 -9.96 -5.88
C VAL A 9 -27.80 -11.24 -5.62
N LYS A 10 -26.81 -11.22 -4.71
CA LYS A 10 -26.06 -12.43 -4.30
C LYS A 10 -26.97 -13.47 -3.63
N LYS A 11 -27.91 -13.02 -2.80
CA LYS A 11 -28.91 -13.86 -2.13
C LYS A 11 -30.05 -14.33 -3.06
N LYS A 12 -30.00 -13.98 -4.35
CA LYS A 12 -31.04 -14.27 -5.37
C LYS A 12 -32.44 -13.76 -5.00
N GLN A 13 -32.54 -12.76 -4.11
CA GLN A 13 -33.81 -12.16 -3.72
C GLN A 13 -34.33 -11.17 -4.76
N LEU A 14 -33.42 -10.54 -5.51
CA LEU A 14 -33.73 -9.63 -6.62
C LEU A 14 -32.86 -9.96 -7.82
N SER A 15 -33.39 -9.78 -9.01
CA SER A 15 -32.59 -9.78 -10.23
C SER A 15 -31.75 -8.51 -10.34
N ALA A 16 -30.61 -8.57 -11.04
CA ALA A 16 -29.76 -7.39 -11.26
C ALA A 16 -30.49 -6.25 -12.00
N ARG A 17 -31.55 -6.56 -12.76
CA ARG A 17 -32.42 -5.55 -13.41
C ARG A 17 -33.35 -4.86 -12.42
N GLU A 18 -33.97 -5.61 -11.51
CA GLU A 18 -34.84 -5.05 -10.48
C GLU A 18 -34.06 -4.22 -9.46
N ALA A 19 -32.88 -4.71 -9.05
CA ALA A 19 -31.97 -3.96 -8.20
C ALA A 19 -31.50 -2.65 -8.89
N ALA A 20 -31.24 -2.67 -10.19
CA ALA A 20 -30.90 -1.44 -10.92
C ALA A 20 -32.04 -0.40 -10.89
N ARG A 21 -33.30 -0.86 -11.01
CA ARG A 21 -34.48 0.01 -10.96
C ARG A 21 -34.75 0.55 -9.55
N GLN A 22 -34.61 -0.28 -8.52
CA GLN A 22 -34.85 0.10 -7.12
C GLN A 22 -33.77 1.03 -6.56
N PHE A 23 -32.49 0.73 -6.86
CA PHE A 23 -31.37 1.44 -6.27
C PHE A 23 -30.77 2.52 -7.19
N ALA A 24 -31.32 2.68 -8.41
CA ALA A 24 -30.81 3.60 -9.44
C ALA A 24 -29.31 3.42 -9.74
N ILE A 25 -28.81 2.19 -9.62
CA ILE A 25 -27.42 1.82 -9.93
C ILE A 25 -27.41 1.08 -11.26
N PRO A 26 -26.49 1.40 -12.19
CA PRO A 26 -26.38 0.67 -13.44
C PRO A 26 -26.22 -0.84 -13.20
N LYS A 27 -27.03 -1.63 -13.91
CA LYS A 27 -27.01 -3.11 -13.86
C LYS A 27 -25.58 -3.66 -13.97
N GLN A 28 -24.78 -3.10 -14.87
CA GLN A 28 -23.41 -3.56 -15.11
C GLN A 28 -22.51 -3.38 -13.90
N THR A 29 -22.66 -2.27 -13.16
CA THR A 29 -21.91 -2.01 -11.93
C THR A 29 -22.25 -3.05 -10.86
N ILE A 30 -23.53 -3.40 -10.70
CA ILE A 30 -23.98 -4.44 -9.77
C ILE A 30 -23.37 -5.79 -10.16
N ILE A 31 -23.47 -6.18 -11.43
CA ILE A 31 -22.92 -7.46 -11.94
C ILE A 31 -21.40 -7.52 -11.76
N ASN A 32 -20.67 -6.48 -12.16
CA ASN A 32 -19.21 -6.43 -12.02
C ASN A 32 -18.78 -6.56 -10.54
N LYS A 33 -19.57 -6.01 -9.61
CA LYS A 33 -19.28 -6.08 -8.17
C LYS A 33 -19.74 -7.39 -7.54
N VAL A 34 -20.80 -8.03 -8.06
CA VAL A 34 -21.21 -9.40 -7.69
C VAL A 34 -20.15 -10.41 -8.15
N ASN A 35 -19.66 -10.26 -9.38
CA ASN A 35 -18.66 -11.14 -9.99
C ASN A 35 -17.21 -10.82 -9.57
N ASN A 36 -17.01 -9.82 -8.70
CA ASN A 36 -15.69 -9.39 -8.24
C ASN A 36 -14.70 -9.08 -9.40
N SER A 37 -15.19 -8.56 -10.54
CA SER A 37 -14.38 -8.38 -11.75
C SER A 37 -13.30 -7.30 -11.62
N HIS A 38 -13.44 -6.39 -10.65
CA HIS A 38 -12.49 -5.32 -10.36
C HIS A 38 -12.08 -5.31 -8.88
N THR A 39 -11.41 -6.38 -8.45
CA THR A 39 -10.84 -6.52 -7.08
C THR A 39 -9.53 -5.79 -6.89
N LYS A 40 -8.83 -5.45 -7.97
CA LYS A 40 -7.56 -4.73 -7.91
C LYS A 40 -7.80 -3.28 -7.50
N PHE A 41 -6.87 -2.75 -6.71
CA PHE A 41 -6.87 -1.34 -6.36
C PHE A 41 -6.83 -0.48 -7.62
N VAL A 42 -7.65 0.56 -7.66
CA VAL A 42 -7.68 1.52 -8.77
C VAL A 42 -6.45 2.42 -8.70
N GLY A 43 -5.51 2.26 -9.64
CA GLY A 43 -4.29 3.05 -9.72
C GLY A 43 -3.10 2.29 -10.27
N CYS A 44 -1.96 2.98 -10.43
CA CYS A 44 -0.70 2.34 -10.81
C CYS A 44 -0.22 1.46 -9.63
N PRO A 45 0.05 0.16 -9.85
CA PRO A 45 0.56 -0.70 -8.79
C PRO A 45 1.88 -0.17 -8.25
N THR A 46 2.15 -0.46 -6.96
CA THR A 46 3.44 -0.14 -6.36
C THR A 46 4.58 -0.80 -7.16
N ARG A 47 5.68 -0.06 -7.33
CA ARG A 47 6.86 -0.55 -8.07
C ARG A 47 7.48 -1.79 -7.40
N LEU A 48 7.36 -1.89 -6.07
CA LEU A 48 7.75 -3.03 -5.25
C LEU A 48 6.51 -3.82 -4.80
N SER A 49 6.70 -5.11 -4.53
CA SER A 49 5.66 -5.94 -3.92
C SER A 49 5.46 -5.57 -2.45
N ALA A 50 4.26 -5.76 -1.91
CA ALA A 50 3.95 -5.50 -0.49
C ALA A 50 4.95 -6.23 0.45
N ASN A 51 5.28 -7.48 0.13
CA ASN A 51 6.24 -8.27 0.91
C ASN A 51 7.66 -7.66 0.89
N GLU A 52 8.05 -7.03 -0.22
CA GLU A 52 9.35 -6.36 -0.34
C GLU A 52 9.35 -5.07 0.47
N GLU A 53 8.29 -4.27 0.36
CA GLU A 53 8.14 -3.05 1.14
C GLU A 53 8.21 -3.35 2.66
N THR A 54 7.55 -4.42 3.13
CA THR A 54 7.63 -4.84 4.54
C THR A 54 9.05 -5.19 4.99
N LYS A 55 9.86 -5.81 4.13
CA LYS A 55 11.27 -6.13 4.46
C LYS A 55 12.09 -4.84 4.63
N PHE A 56 11.91 -3.86 3.74
CA PHE A 56 12.61 -2.58 3.86
C PHE A 56 12.20 -1.81 5.12
N ILE A 57 10.91 -1.82 5.48
CA ILE A 57 10.43 -1.20 6.72
C ILE A 57 11.09 -1.85 7.93
N LYS A 58 11.14 -3.19 8.00
CA LYS A 58 11.81 -3.90 9.09
C LYS A 58 13.28 -3.52 9.23
N VAL A 59 14.00 -3.36 8.11
CA VAL A 59 15.40 -2.91 8.13
C VAL A 59 15.51 -1.45 8.62
N LEU A 60 14.62 -0.57 8.17
CA LEU A 60 14.58 0.84 8.61
C LEU A 60 14.33 0.96 10.12
N ILE A 61 13.39 0.16 10.61
CA ILE A 61 13.05 -0.02 12.01
C ILE A 61 14.29 -0.54 12.77
N ALA A 62 14.85 -1.68 12.39
CA ALA A 62 16.04 -2.21 13.08
C ALA A 62 17.17 -1.18 13.15
N ALA A 63 17.49 -0.50 12.03
CA ALA A 63 18.53 0.52 11.99
C ALA A 63 18.27 1.70 12.95
N GLY A 64 17.01 2.15 13.06
CA GLY A 64 16.61 3.16 14.04
C GLY A 64 16.75 2.69 15.50
N GLU A 65 16.49 1.42 15.80
CA GLU A 65 16.69 0.82 17.13
C GLU A 65 18.18 0.75 17.51
N PHE A 66 19.04 0.43 16.55
CA PHE A 66 20.48 0.39 16.74
C PHE A 66 21.13 1.79 16.85
N GLY A 67 20.35 2.86 16.81
CA GLY A 67 20.84 4.23 16.94
C GLY A 67 21.42 4.83 15.67
N CYS A 68 21.26 4.17 14.51
CA CYS A 68 21.70 4.65 13.21
C CYS A 68 20.50 4.71 12.24
N PRO A 69 19.64 5.73 12.35
CA PRO A 69 18.49 5.84 11.46
C PRO A 69 18.94 6.02 10.01
N LEU A 70 18.48 5.14 9.13
CA LEU A 70 18.79 5.22 7.70
C LEU A 70 18.17 6.48 7.10
N SER A 71 18.98 7.25 6.37
CA SER A 71 18.52 8.45 5.69
C SER A 71 17.68 8.09 4.45
N LYS A 72 16.97 9.09 3.93
CA LYS A 72 16.25 8.96 2.64
C LYS A 72 17.19 8.57 1.49
N LEU A 73 18.48 8.93 1.55
CA LEU A 73 19.46 8.56 0.54
C LEU A 73 19.86 7.08 0.68
N ASP A 74 20.09 6.62 1.92
CA ASP A 74 20.46 5.24 2.18
C ASP A 74 19.35 4.29 1.75
N LEU A 75 18.09 4.64 2.03
CA LEU A 75 16.94 3.87 1.54
C LEU A 75 16.94 3.73 0.00
N ARG A 76 17.29 4.79 -0.74
CA ARG A 76 17.36 4.75 -2.21
C ARG A 76 18.45 3.81 -2.69
N LEU A 77 19.63 3.88 -2.06
CA LEU A 77 20.77 3.03 -2.40
C LEU A 77 20.49 1.57 -2.08
N VAL A 78 19.98 1.28 -0.89
CA VAL A 78 19.62 -0.08 -0.45
C VAL A 78 18.57 -0.71 -1.37
N VAL A 79 17.53 0.04 -1.75
CA VAL A 79 16.51 -0.43 -2.71
C VAL A 79 17.12 -0.65 -4.10
N PHE A 80 17.99 0.25 -4.56
CA PHE A 80 18.66 0.12 -5.85
C PHE A 80 19.55 -1.12 -5.90
N GLU A 81 20.38 -1.34 -4.88
CA GLU A 81 21.23 -2.53 -4.77
C GLU A 81 20.42 -3.82 -4.69
N TYR A 82 19.32 -3.81 -3.94
CA TYR A 82 18.40 -4.95 -3.88
C TYR A 82 17.84 -5.30 -5.26
N LEU A 83 17.40 -4.29 -6.02
CA LEU A 83 16.87 -4.49 -7.37
C LEU A 83 17.94 -4.96 -8.35
N LYS A 84 19.17 -4.44 -8.23
CA LYS A 84 20.34 -4.88 -8.99
C LYS A 84 20.67 -6.35 -8.73
N LYS A 85 20.75 -6.75 -7.46
CA LYS A 85 20.99 -8.15 -7.06
C LYS A 85 19.92 -9.11 -7.56
N ASN A 86 18.68 -8.64 -7.71
CA ASN A 86 17.56 -9.45 -8.20
C ASN A 86 17.35 -9.37 -9.72
N GLY A 87 18.20 -8.67 -10.47
CA GLY A 87 18.05 -8.50 -11.93
C GLY A 87 16.83 -7.66 -12.34
N ARG A 88 16.31 -6.82 -11.44
CA ARG A 88 15.08 -6.02 -11.62
C ARG A 88 15.36 -4.52 -11.78
N GLU A 89 16.51 -4.17 -12.33
CA GLU A 89 16.94 -2.78 -12.54
C GLU A 89 15.97 -1.97 -13.43
N ASN A 90 15.24 -2.65 -14.32
CA ASN A 90 14.25 -2.06 -15.23
C ASN A 90 13.10 -1.33 -14.52
N ILE A 91 12.84 -1.61 -13.24
CA ILE A 91 11.76 -0.95 -12.48
C ILE A 91 11.96 0.55 -12.38
N PHE A 92 13.22 0.99 -12.29
CA PHE A 92 13.64 2.39 -12.23
C PHE A 92 14.59 2.75 -13.38
N ASN A 93 14.54 2.02 -14.49
CA ASN A 93 15.39 2.25 -15.68
C ASN A 93 16.90 2.26 -15.36
N GLY A 94 17.36 1.35 -14.49
CA GLY A 94 18.78 1.28 -14.10
C GLY A 94 19.26 2.42 -13.20
N LYS A 95 18.34 3.23 -12.66
CA LYS A 95 18.65 4.35 -11.78
C LYS A 95 18.14 4.09 -10.36
N PRO A 96 18.73 4.72 -9.34
CA PRO A 96 18.16 4.66 -8.00
C PRO A 96 16.76 5.30 -7.97
N PRO A 97 15.87 4.86 -7.06
CA PRO A 97 14.55 5.43 -6.91
C PRO A 97 14.59 6.96 -6.76
N GLY A 98 13.61 7.66 -7.32
CA GLY A 98 13.52 9.11 -7.21
C GLY A 98 13.10 9.57 -5.81
N LYS A 99 13.34 10.85 -5.49
CA LYS A 99 12.93 11.45 -4.21
C LYS A 99 11.41 11.32 -3.97
N ALA A 100 10.60 11.56 -5.00
CA ALA A 100 9.15 11.40 -4.94
C ALA A 100 8.71 9.97 -4.61
N TRP A 101 9.46 8.96 -5.08
CA TRP A 101 9.16 7.57 -4.73
C TRP A 101 9.40 7.31 -3.25
N VAL A 102 10.50 7.83 -2.69
CA VAL A 102 10.83 7.71 -1.27
C VAL A 102 9.78 8.40 -0.41
N ASP A 103 9.40 9.63 -0.75
CA ASP A 103 8.39 10.38 0.00
C ASP A 103 7.03 9.64 -0.02
N ASN A 104 6.64 9.09 -1.17
CA ASN A 104 5.44 8.25 -1.27
C ASN A 104 5.55 6.91 -0.52
N PHE A 105 6.74 6.30 -0.48
CA PHE A 105 6.97 5.07 0.28
C PHE A 105 6.82 5.33 1.78
N LEU A 106 7.43 6.41 2.27
CA LEU A 106 7.34 6.79 3.68
C LEU A 106 5.92 7.22 4.07
N SER A 107 5.17 7.89 3.18
CA SER A 107 3.78 8.28 3.46
C SER A 107 2.83 7.07 3.52
N ARG A 108 3.03 6.04 2.67
CA ARG A 108 2.25 4.79 2.73
C ARG A 108 2.48 4.03 4.03
N HIS A 109 3.71 4.08 4.55
CA HIS A 109 4.16 3.33 5.72
C HIS A 109 4.36 4.23 6.95
N SER A 110 3.71 5.40 6.96
CA SER A 110 3.87 6.35 8.06
C SER A 110 3.35 5.77 9.37
N SER A 111 2.30 4.96 9.36
CA SER A 111 1.81 4.29 10.57
C SER A 111 2.89 3.46 11.25
N ASP A 112 3.67 2.72 10.46
CA ASP A 112 4.64 1.74 10.98
C ASP A 112 5.95 2.42 11.42
N LEU A 113 6.28 3.55 10.79
CA LEU A 113 7.48 4.33 11.07
C LEU A 113 7.27 5.39 12.18
N THR A 114 6.06 5.92 12.34
CA THR A 114 5.76 7.04 13.26
C THR A 114 5.62 6.60 14.72
N VAL A 115 5.33 5.32 14.99
CA VAL A 115 5.22 4.74 16.35
C VAL A 115 6.47 4.99 17.21
N ARG A 116 7.60 5.39 16.60
CA ARG A 116 8.87 5.67 17.29
C ARG A 116 9.18 7.12 17.60
N SER A 117 8.43 8.10 17.09
CA SER A 117 8.69 9.52 17.42
C SER A 117 8.20 9.95 18.80
N THR A 118 7.56 9.07 19.59
CA THR A 118 7.05 9.42 20.91
C THR A 118 7.43 8.39 21.97
N GLN A 119 8.69 8.36 22.36
CA GLN A 119 9.03 8.18 23.77
C GLN A 119 10.04 9.25 24.17
N ASN A 120 9.52 10.34 24.71
CA ASN A 120 10.29 11.34 25.43
C ASN A 120 10.81 10.63 26.69
N ILE A 121 12.00 10.03 26.63
CA ILE A 121 12.67 9.48 27.81
C ILE A 121 13.01 10.68 28.69
N LYS A 122 12.13 11.00 29.65
CA LYS A 122 12.47 11.93 30.71
C LYS A 122 13.62 11.30 31.48
N LYS A 123 14.83 11.89 31.37
CA LYS A 123 15.93 11.64 32.31
C LYS A 123 15.44 12.07 33.69
N ASN A 124 15.06 11.11 34.53
CA ASN A 124 14.91 11.35 35.96
C ASN A 124 16.33 11.34 36.54
N GLN A 125 16.93 12.51 36.71
CA GLN A 125 17.98 12.70 37.71
C GLN A 125 17.30 13.16 38.99
N GLY A 126 17.46 12.36 40.05
CA GLY A 126 16.93 12.57 41.39
C GLY A 126 17.30 11.38 42.24
#